data_AF-A0AAW1HW34-F1
#
_entry.id   AF-A0AAW1HW34-F1
#
_cell.length_a   1.000
_cell.length_b   1.000
_cell.length_c   1.000
_cell.angle_alpha   90.00
_cell.angle_beta   90.00
_cell.angle_gamma   90.00
#
_symmetry.space_group_name_H-M   'P 1'
#
loop_
_entity.id
_entity.type
_entity.pdbx_description
1 polymer ?
#
loop_
_entity_poly.entity_id
_entity_poly.type
_entity_poly.pdbx_seq_one_letter_code
_entity_poly.pdbx_strand_id
1 'polypeptide(L)'
;MEDTFIIELVILIILLIIARVLYLIHKITNGFSKVSTVTRLTPAKTLVCIGSGGHTTEMLSIIKNLDFKRYSPRFYVIAKSDEISLRKVKHIEQVKNSEAYYIKTIPRSRNVGPPPNTR
;
A
#
# COMPACT_ATOMS: atom_id res chain seq x y z
N MET A 1 21.04 -47.20 -27.91
CA MET A 1 19.84 -46.60 -28.55
C MET A 1 18.85 -46.19 -27.48
N GLU A 2 18.52 -47.08 -26.54
CA GLU A 2 17.65 -46.78 -25.38
C GLU A 2 18.19 -45.66 -24.48
N ASP A 3 19.48 -45.66 -24.15
CA ASP A 3 20.09 -44.58 -23.33
C ASP A 3 20.00 -43.20 -23.98
N THR A 4 20.13 -43.15 -25.31
CA THR A 4 20.01 -41.92 -26.09
C THR A 4 18.59 -41.34 -25.99
N PHE A 5 17.56 -42.20 -26.07
CA PHE A 5 16.17 -41.79 -25.89
C PHE A 5 15.87 -41.30 -24.47
N ILE A 6 16.46 -41.93 -23.44
CA ILE A 6 16.31 -41.49 -22.05
C ILE A 6 16.94 -40.10 -21.85
N ILE A 7 18.14 -39.88 -22.40
CA ILE A 7 18.82 -38.59 -22.33
C ILE A 7 18.00 -37.49 -23.02
N GLU A 8 17.44 -37.77 -24.20
CA GLU A 8 16.56 -36.83 -24.92
C GLU A 8 15.29 -36.47 -24.12
N LEU A 9 14.66 -37.45 -23.48
CA LEU A 9 13.48 -37.24 -22.66
C LEU A 9 13.78 -36.36 -21.43
N VAL A 10 14.91 -36.60 -20.77
CA VAL A 10 15.36 -35.80 -19.61
C VAL A 10 15.64 -34.35 -20.03
N ILE A 11 16.30 -34.15 -21.17
CA ILE A 11 16.57 -32.82 -21.72
C ILE A 11 15.25 -32.08 -22.02
N LEU A 12 14.27 -32.77 -22.61
CA LEU A 12 12.95 -32.19 -22.89
C LEU A 12 12.23 -31.74 -21.62
N ILE A 13 12.25 -32.57 -20.57
CA ILE A 13 11.62 -32.24 -19.29
C ILE A 13 12.29 -31.02 -18.64
N ILE A 14 13.62 -30.97 -18.65
CA ILE A 14 14.37 -29.83 -18.12
C ILE A 14 14.02 -28.55 -18.90
N LEU A 15 13.94 -28.63 -20.23
CA LEU A 15 13.59 -27.49 -21.07
C LEU A 15 12.17 -26.99 -20.79
N LEU A 16 11.20 -27.89 -20.59
CA LEU A 16 9.83 -27.52 -20.22
C LEU A 16 9.76 -26.84 -18.85
N ILE A 17 10.53 -27.32 -17.87
CA ILE A 17 10.63 -26.68 -16.54
C ILE A 17 11.23 -25.29 -16.67
N ILE A 18 12.33 -25.13 -17.41
CA ILE A 18 12.97 -23.83 -17.64
C ILE A 18 11.99 -22.88 -18.35
N ALA A 19 11.32 -23.32 -19.41
CA ALA A 19 10.32 -22.53 -20.12
C ALA A 19 9.16 -22.10 -19.19
N ARG A 20 8.71 -22.99 -18.31
CA ARG A 20 7.66 -22.68 -17.32
C ARG A 20 8.11 -21.64 -16.30
N VAL A 21 9.33 -21.75 -15.80
CA VAL A 21 9.91 -20.78 -14.86
C VAL A 21 10.09 -19.42 -15.53
N LEU A 22 10.63 -19.38 -16.75
CA LEU A 22 10.78 -18.14 -17.53
C LEU A 22 9.43 -17.49 -17.82
N TYR A 23 8.41 -18.29 -18.18
CA TYR A 23 7.05 -17.79 -18.37
C TYR A 23 6.47 -17.19 -17.09
N LEU A 24 6.67 -17.85 -15.94
CA LEU A 24 6.17 -17.37 -14.65
C LEU A 24 6.87 -16.07 -14.24
N ILE A 25 8.19 -15.99 -14.40
CA ILE A 25 8.97 -14.77 -14.14
C ILE A 25 8.48 -13.65 -15.04
N HIS A 26 8.35 -13.90 -16.34
CA HIS A 26 7.85 -12.89 -17.29
C HIS A 26 6.44 -12.43 -16.90
N LYS A 27 5.55 -13.35 -16.49
CA LYS A 27 4.17 -13.02 -16.09
C LYS A 27 4.11 -12.23 -14.78
N ILE A 28 4.95 -12.54 -13.80
CA ILE A 28 5.00 -11.82 -12.52
C ILE A 28 5.64 -10.44 -12.72
N THR A 29 6.76 -10.38 -13.44
CA THR A 29 7.51 -9.13 -13.71
C THR A 29 6.75 -8.18 -14.64
N ASN A 30 6.03 -8.69 -15.65
CA ASN A 30 5.22 -7.85 -16.54
C ASN A 30 3.76 -7.71 -16.09
N GLY A 31 3.39 -8.37 -14.99
CA GLY A 31 2.10 -8.20 -14.32
C GLY A 31 2.00 -6.91 -13.49
N PHE A 32 3.08 -6.13 -13.42
CA PHE A 32 3.05 -4.82 -12.78
C PHE A 32 2.08 -3.92 -13.55
N SER A 33 1.00 -3.55 -12.87
CA SER A 33 -0.02 -2.57 -13.25
C SER A 33 0.52 -1.61 -14.30
N LYS A 34 -0.12 -1.53 -15.48
CA LYS A 34 0.22 -0.56 -16.54
C LYS A 34 0.52 0.78 -15.87
N VAL A 35 1.79 1.11 -15.73
CA VAL A 35 2.18 2.40 -15.18
C VAL A 35 1.71 3.38 -16.22
N SER A 36 0.69 4.17 -15.87
CA SER A 36 0.15 5.19 -16.75
C SER A 36 1.33 6.05 -17.22
N THR A 37 1.68 5.95 -18.49
CA THR A 37 2.69 6.81 -19.14
C THR A 37 2.23 8.26 -19.20
N VAL A 38 0.94 8.49 -19.00
CA VAL A 38 0.34 9.82 -18.87
C VAL A 38 0.64 10.36 -17.47
N THR A 39 1.46 11.40 -17.42
CA THR A 39 1.63 12.22 -16.22
C THR A 39 0.31 12.91 -15.90
N ARG A 40 -0.18 12.76 -14.66
CA ARG A 40 -1.39 13.46 -14.23
C ARG A 40 -1.14 14.97 -14.23
N LEU A 41 -1.89 15.69 -15.05
CA LEU A 41 -1.89 17.16 -15.09
C LEU A 41 -2.66 17.78 -13.92
N THR A 42 -3.67 17.07 -13.41
CA THR A 42 -4.51 17.54 -12.29
C THR A 42 -4.19 16.80 -11.00
N PRO A 43 -4.29 17.47 -9.83
CA PRO A 43 -4.15 16.82 -8.53
C PRO A 43 -5.18 15.69 -8.33
N ALA A 44 -4.74 14.62 -7.66
CA ALA A 44 -5.59 13.50 -7.28
C ALA A 44 -6.25 13.74 -5.92
N LYS A 45 -7.58 13.66 -5.87
CA LYS A 45 -8.33 13.62 -4.61
C LYS A 45 -7.90 12.40 -3.81
N THR A 46 -7.54 12.60 -2.55
CA THR A 46 -6.94 11.54 -1.73
C THR A 46 -7.74 11.34 -0.46
N LEU A 47 -8.13 10.10 -0.19
CA LEU A 47 -8.78 9.69 1.05
C LEU A 47 -7.78 8.91 1.90
N VAL A 48 -7.69 9.26 3.18
CA VAL A 48 -6.74 8.71 4.14
C VAL A 48 -7.50 8.26 5.38
N CYS A 49 -7.54 6.96 5.61
CA CYS A 49 -8.20 6.38 6.78
C CYS A 49 -7.16 6.05 7.86
N ILE A 50 -7.33 6.57 9.07
CA ILE A 50 -6.39 6.38 10.18
C ILE A 50 -7.17 5.97 11.44
N GLY A 51 -6.64 5.02 12.21
CA GLY A 51 -7.13 4.65 13.54
C GLY A 51 -5.97 4.30 14.45
N SER A 52 -6.18 3.73 15.64
CA SER A 52 -5.10 3.43 16.60
C SER A 52 -4.46 2.03 16.43
N GLY A 53 -4.35 1.54 15.18
CA GLY A 53 -3.84 0.20 14.87
C GLY A 53 -2.32 0.14 14.63
N GLY A 54 -1.80 -1.04 14.29
CA GLY A 54 -0.37 -1.23 14.00
C GLY A 54 0.15 -0.49 12.78
N HIS A 55 -0.71 -0.23 11.78
CA HIS A 55 -0.33 0.44 10.52
C HIS A 55 -0.41 1.98 10.57
N THR A 56 -0.85 2.54 11.69
CA THR A 56 -1.11 3.97 11.84
C THR A 56 0.16 4.81 11.67
N THR A 57 1.24 4.34 12.26
CA THR A 57 2.55 4.99 12.18
C THR A 57 3.08 4.97 10.75
N GLU A 58 2.91 3.85 10.04
CA GLU A 58 3.27 3.72 8.63
C GLU A 58 2.47 4.71 7.78
N MET A 59 1.15 4.79 7.99
CA MET A 59 0.28 5.71 7.27
C MET A 59 0.67 7.18 7.52
N LEU A 60 0.97 7.55 8.76
CA LEU A 60 1.46 8.91 9.09
C LEU A 60 2.81 9.22 8.41
N SER A 61 3.69 8.23 8.31
CA SER A 61 4.97 8.38 7.60
C SER A 61 4.76 8.61 6.09
N ILE A 62 3.81 7.89 5.48
CA ILE A 62 3.44 8.09 4.07
C ILE A 62 2.91 9.51 3.85
N ILE A 63 1.97 9.96 4.69
CA ILE A 63 1.37 11.30 4.57
C ILE A 63 2.43 12.39 4.71
N LYS A 64 3.38 12.25 5.65
CA LYS A 64 4.47 13.22 5.86
C LYS A 64 5.32 13.45 4.59
N ASN A 65 5.52 12.40 3.79
CA ASN A 65 6.32 12.43 2.57
C ASN A 65 5.48 12.61 1.28
N LEU A 66 4.15 12.68 1.40
CA LEU A 66 3.26 12.85 0.25
C LEU A 66 3.39 14.26 -0.35
N ASP A 67 3.32 14.35 -1.68
CA ASP A 67 3.29 15.62 -2.39
C ASP A 67 1.88 16.24 -2.36
N PHE A 68 1.69 17.23 -1.50
CA PHE A 68 0.38 17.84 -1.27
C PHE A 68 -0.12 18.67 -2.46
N LYS A 69 0.72 19.00 -3.44
CA LYS A 69 0.27 19.63 -4.69
C LYS A 69 -0.32 18.61 -5.64
N ARG A 70 0.25 17.41 -5.70
CA ARG A 70 -0.23 16.30 -6.56
C ARG A 70 -1.39 15.53 -5.95
N TYR A 71 -1.54 15.58 -4.63
CA TYR A 71 -2.56 14.84 -3.89
C TYR A 71 -3.40 15.83 -3.09
N SER A 72 -4.40 16.44 -3.74
CA SER A 72 -5.25 17.50 -3.19
C SER A 72 -6.64 17.48 -3.82
N PRO A 73 -7.71 17.80 -3.05
CA PRO A 73 -7.75 17.89 -1.59
C PRO A 73 -7.56 16.52 -0.90
N ARG A 74 -7.16 16.56 0.37
CA ARG A 74 -6.95 15.38 1.22
C ARG A 74 -8.09 15.23 2.22
N PHE A 75 -8.73 14.07 2.25
CA PHE A 75 -9.81 13.74 3.17
C PHE A 75 -9.30 12.75 4.20
N TYR A 76 -9.31 13.12 5.47
CA TYR A 76 -8.89 12.29 6.58
C TYR A 76 -10.10 11.73 7.29
N VAL A 77 -10.19 10.40 7.35
CA VAL A 77 -11.19 9.68 8.13
C VAL A 77 -10.49 9.09 9.34
N ILE A 78 -10.79 9.60 10.53
CA ILE A 78 -10.06 9.25 11.75
C ILE A 78 -10.98 8.54 12.74
N ALA A 79 -10.50 7.47 13.36
CA ALA A 79 -11.23 6.83 14.45
C ALA A 79 -11.49 7.81 15.59
N LYS A 80 -12.73 7.88 16.09
CA LYS A 80 -13.14 8.77 17.19
C LYS A 80 -12.29 8.57 18.46
N SER A 81 -11.82 7.35 18.70
CA SER A 81 -10.97 7.00 19.84
C SER A 81 -9.49 7.36 19.68
N ASP A 82 -9.06 7.86 18.52
CA ASP A 82 -7.65 8.12 18.22
C ASP A 82 -7.36 9.61 18.02
N GLU A 83 -7.36 10.34 19.15
CA GLU A 83 -7.02 11.76 19.17
C GLU A 83 -5.53 12.04 18.87
N ILE A 84 -4.66 11.07 19.13
CA ILE A 84 -3.21 11.23 18.92
C ILE A 84 -2.94 11.37 17.42
N SER A 85 -3.52 10.48 16.61
CA SER A 85 -3.40 10.55 15.15
C SER A 85 -4.03 11.83 14.59
N LEU A 86 -5.16 12.27 15.15
CA LEU A 86 -5.79 13.55 14.78
C LEU A 86 -4.84 14.74 14.95
N ARG A 87 -4.18 14.84 16.12
CA ARG A 87 -3.23 15.93 16.39
C ARG A 87 -2.03 15.87 15.45
N LYS A 88 -1.50 14.67 15.17
CA LYS A 88 -0.38 14.47 14.24
C LYS A 88 -0.72 14.90 12.81
N VAL A 89 -1.90 14.52 12.30
CA VAL A 89 -2.35 14.93 10.96
C VAL A 89 -2.45 16.45 10.86
N LYS A 90 -3.08 17.10 11.85
CA LYS A 90 -3.17 18.58 11.89
C LYS A 90 -1.80 19.23 11.87
N HIS A 91 -0.86 18.70 12.66
CA HIS A 91 0.50 19.21 12.67
C HIS A 91 1.21 19.06 11.31
N ILE A 92 1.03 17.92 10.63
CA ILE A 92 1.61 17.70 9.29
C ILE A 92 1.05 18.71 8.28
N GLU A 93 -0.27 18.91 8.24
CA GLU A 93 -0.91 19.89 7.33
C GLU A 93 -0.46 21.33 7.63
N GLN A 94 -0.29 21.68 8.91
CA GLN A 94 0.25 22.98 9.32
C GLN A 94 1.70 23.17 8.86
N VAL A 95 2.58 22.20 9.08
CA VAL A 95 4.00 22.27 8.65
C VAL A 95 4.12 22.38 7.13
N LYS A 96 3.22 21.74 6.38
CA LYS A 96 3.18 21.80 4.91
C LYS A 96 2.43 23.02 4.38
N ASN A 97 1.90 23.87 5.26
CA ASN A 97 1.11 25.07 4.95
C ASN A 97 0.03 24.81 3.89
N SER A 98 -0.77 23.77 4.10
CA SER A 98 -1.79 23.34 3.15
C SER A 98 -3.18 23.40 3.78
N GLU A 99 -4.08 24.14 3.14
CA GLU A 99 -5.46 24.34 3.64
C GLU A 99 -6.47 23.43 2.94
N ALA A 100 -6.06 22.77 1.85
CA ALA A 100 -6.92 21.90 1.05
C ALA A 100 -7.07 20.50 1.68
N TYR A 101 -7.60 20.43 2.91
CA TYR A 101 -7.88 19.17 3.59
C TYR A 101 -9.17 19.21 4.41
N TYR A 102 -9.75 18.04 4.63
CA TYR A 102 -10.95 17.85 5.44
C TYR A 102 -10.72 16.71 6.41
N ILE A 103 -11.20 16.86 7.65
CA ILE A 103 -11.11 15.81 8.67
C ILE A 103 -12.51 15.42 9.11
N LYS A 104 -12.83 14.13 9.06
CA LYS A 104 -14.06 13.54 9.59
C LYS A 104 -13.72 12.41 10.55
N THR A 105 -14.35 12.41 11.72
CA THR A 105 -14.22 11.32 12.68
C THR A 105 -15.34 10.29 12.50
N ILE A 106 -15.00 9.01 12.65
CA ILE A 106 -15.94 7.87 12.61
C ILE A 106 -15.74 6.95 13.81
N PRO A 107 -16.80 6.27 14.31
CA PRO A 107 -16.64 5.26 15.36
C PRO A 107 -15.81 4.07 14.87
N ARG A 108 -15.08 3.40 15.78
CA ARG A 108 -14.41 2.14 15.45
C ARG A 108 -15.43 1.01 15.36
N SER A 109 -15.26 0.13 14.36
CA SER A 109 -16.11 -1.07 14.20
C SER A 109 -15.99 -2.06 15.36
N ARG A 110 -14.87 -2.05 16.09
CA ARG A 110 -14.57 -2.93 17.22
C ARG A 110 -13.95 -2.09 18.33
N ASN A 111 -14.53 -2.13 19.52
CA ASN A 111 -13.85 -1.62 20.72
C ASN A 111 -13.07 -2.78 21.32
N VAL A 112 -11.77 -2.86 20.98
CA VAL A 112 -10.87 -3.75 21.72
C VAL A 112 -10.73 -3.17 23.13
N GLY A 113 -11.20 -3.92 24.12
CA GLY A 113 -10.95 -3.60 25.52
C GLY A 113 -9.44 -3.50 25.79
N PRO A 114 -9.05 -2.86 26.90
CA PRO A 114 -7.65 -2.87 27.33
C PRO A 114 -7.13 -4.32 27.37
N PRO A 115 -5.83 -4.55 27.07
CA PRO A 115 -5.26 -5.89 27.18
C PRO A 115 -5.57 -6.45 28.57
N PRO A 116 -5.99 -7.73 28.67
CA PRO A 116 -6.23 -8.35 29.96
C PRO A 116 -4.95 -8.22 30.78
N ASN A 117 -5.11 -7.65 31.97
CA ASN A 117 -4.09 -7.41 32.98
C ASN A 117 -2.96 -8.45 32.91
N THR A 118 -1.77 -8.05 32.45
CA THR A 118 -0.52 -8.79 32.70
C THR A 118 -0.27 -8.72 34.20
N ARG A 119 -0.83 -9.68 34.94
CA ARG A 119 -0.35 -10.05 36.27
C ARG A 119 0.98 -10.79 36.15
#